data_AF-A0A9D2MD59-F1
#
_entry.id   AF-A0A9D2MD59-F1
#
_cell.length_a   1.000
_cell.length_b   1.000
_cell.length_c   1.000
_cell.angle_alpha   90.00
_cell.angle_beta   90.00
_cell.angle_gamma   90.00
#
_symmetry.space_group_name_H-M   'P 1'
#
loop_
_entity.id
_entity.type
_entity.pdbx_description
1 polymer ?
#
loop_
_entity_poly.entity_id
_entity_poly.type
_entity_poly.pdbx_seq_one_letter_code
_entity_poly.pdbx_strand_id
1 'polypeptide(L)' 'MSEVNADGILVDPELALDQLVRHKTNALMAPRTLDRSQTQMTRRIRAANGAPAGTVGGAPHVSAAAAQRRPRSMP' A
#
# COMPACT_ATOMS: atom_id res chain seq x y z
N MET A 1 7.89 10.50 -15.11
CA MET A 1 8.30 11.84 -14.63
C MET A 1 8.54 12.66 -15.88
N SER A 2 7.95 13.85 -15.97
CA SER A 2 8.17 14.71 -17.14
C SER A 2 9.49 15.44 -16.98
N GLU A 3 10.25 15.51 -18.07
CA GLU A 3 11.50 16.26 -18.13
C GLU A 3 11.24 17.77 -18.19
N VAL A 4 12.06 18.52 -17.46
CA VAL A 4 12.04 19.98 -17.42
C VAL A 4 13.45 20.51 -17.69
N ASN A 5 13.54 21.68 -18.32
CA ASN A 5 14.82 22.38 -18.50
C ASN A 5 15.26 23.08 -17.20
N ALA A 6 16.42 23.76 -17.23
CA ALA A 6 16.98 24.46 -16.07
C ALA A 6 16.05 25.56 -15.51
N ASP A 7 15.15 26.08 -16.33
CA ASP A 7 14.17 27.11 -15.96
C ASP A 7 12.86 26.50 -15.43
N GLY A 8 12.76 25.17 -15.34
CA GLY A 8 11.58 24.46 -14.86
C GLY A 8 10.45 24.32 -15.90
N ILE A 9 10.72 24.65 -17.16
CA ILE A 9 9.76 24.53 -18.27
C ILE A 9 9.81 23.11 -18.82
N LEU A 10 8.65 22.54 -19.13
CA LEU A 10 8.53 21.23 -19.76
C LEU A 10 9.30 21.21 -21.09
N VAL A 11 10.22 20.26 -21.23
CA VAL A 11 11.00 20.08 -22.46
C VAL A 11 10.08 19.58 -23.58
N ASP A 12 9.15 18.66 -23.24
CA ASP A 12 8.11 18.17 -24.14
C ASP A 12 6.75 18.19 -23.41
N PRO A 13 5.92 19.24 -23.62
CA PRO A 13 4.62 19.35 -22.97
C PRO A 13 3.60 18.33 -23.50
N GLU A 14 3.72 17.87 -24.75
CA GLU A 14 2.80 16.89 -25.32
C GLU A 14 3.00 15.52 -24.66
N LEU A 15 4.26 15.10 -24.53
CA LEU A 15 4.62 13.87 -23.81
C LEU A 15 4.19 13.93 -22.34
N ALA A 16 4.35 15.08 -21.69
CA ALA A 16 3.93 15.29 -20.31
C ALA A 16 2.42 15.07 -20.13
N LEU A 17 1.62 15.61 -21.05
CA LEU A 17 0.17 15.48 -21.05
C LEU A 17 -0.27 14.05 -21.32
N ASP A 18 0.33 13.37 -22.30
CA ASP A 18 0.01 11.97 -22.61
C ASP A 18 0.32 11.04 -21.41
N GLN A 19 1.49 11.21 -20.77
CA GLN A 19 1.83 10.47 -19.55
C GLN A 19 0.83 10.72 -18.42
N LEU A 20 0.41 11.98 -18.22
CA LEU A 20 -0.56 12.34 -17.19
C LEU A 20 -1.93 11.72 -17.45
N VAL A 21 -2.40 11.76 -18.69
CA VAL A 21 -3.69 11.17 -19.09
C VAL A 21 -3.65 9.66 -18.89
N ARG A 22 -2.62 8.97 -19.38
CA ARG A 22 -2.44 7.52 -19.19
C ARG A 22 -2.44 7.15 -17.72
N HIS A 23 -1.68 7.87 -16.89
CA HIS A 23 -1.65 7.63 -15.45
C HIS A 23 -3.02 7.81 -14.80
N LYS A 24 -3.74 8.89 -15.11
CA LYS A 24 -5.09 9.13 -14.58
C LYS A 24 -6.09 8.06 -15.01
N THR A 25 -6.07 7.68 -16.28
CA THR A 25 -6.93 6.61 -16.81
C THR A 25 -6.65 5.29 -16.10
N ASN A 26 -5.37 4.93 -15.95
CA ASN A 26 -4.98 3.73 -15.21
C ASN A 26 -5.41 3.77 -13.76
N ALA A 27 -5.28 4.91 -13.09
CA ALA A 27 -5.71 5.06 -11.69
C ALA A 27 -7.24 4.96 -11.53
N LEU A 28 -8.01 5.42 -12.51
CA LEU A 28 -9.48 5.33 -12.51
C LEU A 28 -9.97 3.92 -12.87
N MET A 29 -9.28 3.25 -13.78
CA MET A 29 -9.59 1.87 -14.20
C MET A 29 -9.05 0.83 -13.21
N ALA A 30 -8.06 1.20 -12.41
CA ALA A 30 -7.55 0.33 -11.37
C ALA A 30 -8.71 -0.05 -10.44
N PRO A 31 -8.93 -1.35 -10.18
CA PRO A 31 -9.93 -1.74 -9.21
C PRO A 31 -9.62 -1.01 -7.91
N ARG A 32 -10.62 -0.28 -7.39
CA ARG A 32 -10.56 0.23 -6.01
C ARG A 32 -10.13 -0.97 -5.18
N THR A 33 -8.99 -0.86 -4.49
CA THR A 33 -8.63 -1.86 -3.49
C THR A 33 -9.67 -1.73 -2.38
N LEU A 34 -10.84 -2.34 -2.59
CA LEU A 34 -11.86 -2.58 -1.59
C LEU A 34 -11.13 -3.32 -0.49
N ASP A 35 -10.94 -2.64 0.62
CA ASP A 35 -10.36 -3.18 1.83
C ASP A 35 -9.19 -4.13 1.57
N ARG A 36 -7.97 -3.55 1.47
CA ARG A 36 -6.99 -4.01 2.47
C ARG A 36 -7.50 -3.53 3.83
N SER A 37 -8.60 -4.16 4.28
CA SER A 37 -8.66 -4.61 5.64
C SER A 37 -7.25 -5.11 5.90
N GLN A 38 -6.63 -4.53 6.90
CA GLN A 38 -5.45 -5.06 7.55
C GLN A 38 -5.82 -6.41 8.19
N THR A 39 -6.45 -7.30 7.40
CA THR A 39 -6.81 -8.66 7.74
C THR A 39 -5.48 -9.25 8.09
N GLN A 40 -5.30 -9.44 9.39
CA GLN A 40 -4.16 -10.10 9.97
C GLN A 40 -3.75 -11.22 9.05
N MET A 41 -2.55 -11.13 8.47
CA MET A 41 -1.96 -12.25 7.73
C MET A 41 -1.49 -13.31 8.71
N THR A 42 -2.29 -13.61 9.74
CA THR A 42 -2.02 -14.65 10.74
C THR A 42 -2.65 -15.94 10.24
N ARG A 43 -1.79 -16.90 9.87
CA ARG A 43 -2.20 -18.23 9.41
C ARG A 43 -1.80 -19.26 10.45
N ARG A 44 -2.75 -20.09 10.90
CA ARG A 44 -2.45 -21.28 11.70
C ARG A 44 -1.80 -22.34 10.81
N ILE A 45 -0.68 -22.88 11.24
CA ILE A 45 0.05 -23.94 10.55
C ILE A 45 -0.16 -25.27 11.29
N ARG A 46 -0.25 -26.36 10.53
CA ARG A 46 -0.14 -27.73 11.02
C ARG A 46 1.18 -28.34 10.55
N ALA A 47 1.78 -29.16 11.39
CA ALA A 47 2.94 -29.96 11.04
C ALA A 47 2.54 -31.07 10.04
N ALA A 48 3.53 -31.68 9.38
CA ALA A 48 3.31 -32.74 8.40
C ALA A 48 2.58 -33.97 8.97
N ASN A 49 2.65 -34.17 10.30
CA ASN A 49 1.91 -35.20 11.03
C ASN A 49 0.49 -34.78 11.45
N GLY A 50 0.00 -33.61 11.00
CA GLY A 50 -1.32 -33.09 11.31
C GLY A 50 -1.45 -32.36 12.65
N ALA A 51 -0.41 -32.36 13.50
CA ALA A 51 -0.43 -31.66 14.79
C ALA A 51 -0.38 -30.13 14.61
N PRO A 52 -1.02 -29.32 15.48
CA PRO A 52 -0.92 -27.86 15.41
C PRO A 52 0.52 -27.40 15.66
N ALA A 53 1.08 -26.62 14.74
CA ALA A 53 2.48 -26.17 14.76
C ALA A 53 2.65 -24.67 15.08
N GLY A 54 1.55 -23.94 15.30
CA GLY A 54 1.55 -22.54 15.69
C GLY A 54 0.87 -21.61 14.69
N THR A 55 1.11 -20.30 14.83
CA THR A 55 0.56 -19.25 13.95
C THR A 55 1.72 -18.43 13.37
N VAL A 56 1.71 -18.21 12.05
CA VAL A 56 2.68 -17.33 11.37
C VAL A 56 1.99 -16.09 10.84
N GLY A 57 2.68 -14.94 10.87
CA GLY A 57 2.15 -13.67 10.39
C GLY A 57 2.72 -12.49 11.16
N GLY A 58 3.10 -11.43 10.45
CA GLY A 58 3.57 -10.18 11.07
C GLY A 58 2.40 -9.30 11.51
N ALA A 59 2.63 -8.47 12.53
CA ALA A 59 1.70 -7.39 12.86
C ALA A 59 1.54 -6.48 11.63
N PRO A 60 0.32 -6.02 11.29
CA PRO A 60 0.13 -5.06 10.21
C PRO A 60 1.04 -3.85 10.41
N HIS A 61 1.70 -3.40 9.35
CA HIS A 61 2.38 -2.11 9.36
C HIS A 61 1.32 -1.01 9.50
N VAL A 62 1.14 -0.50 10.72
CA VAL A 62 0.27 0.63 11.00
C VAL A 62 1.05 1.94 10.82
N SER A 63 0.42 2.96 10.25
CA SER A 63 1.03 4.30 10.20
C SER A 63 1.22 4.85 11.61
N ALA A 64 2.21 5.73 11.81
CA ALA A 64 2.51 6.32 13.12
C ALA A 64 1.28 7.02 13.75
N ALA A 65 0.44 7.64 12.93
CA ALA A 65 -0.82 8.26 13.35
C ALA A 65 -1.84 7.23 13.87
N ALA A 66 -1.91 6.04 13.28
CA ALA A 66 -2.77 4.96 13.75
C ALA A 66 -2.25 4.32 15.05
N ALA A 67 -0.93 4.27 15.24
CA ALA A 67 -0.32 3.76 16.47
C ALA A 67 -0.60 4.65 17.69
N GLN A 68 -0.63 5.98 17.51
CA GLN A 68 -0.91 6.94 18.58
C GLN A 68 -2.36 6.94 19.07
N ARG A 69 -3.30 6.37 18.30
CA ARG A 69 -4.72 6.26 18.66
C ARG A 69 -5.05 5.03 19.51
N ARG A 70 -4.09 4.16 19.80
CA ARG A 70 -4.31 3.10 20.80
C ARG A 70 -4.40 3.75 22.19
N PRO A 71 -5.53 3.61 22.92
CA PRO A 71 -5.55 4.05 24.30
C PRO A 71 -4.47 3.28 25.05
N ARG A 72 -3.54 4.02 25.66
CA ARG A 72 -2.60 3.46 26.63
C ARG A 72 -3.44 2.83 27.74
N SER A 73 -3.57 1.51 27.74
CA SER A 73 -4.02 0.81 28.94
C SER A 73 -2.98 1.12 30.02
N MET A 74 -3.36 1.95 30.98
CA MET A 74 -2.60 2.20 32.20
C MET A 74 -2.46 0.90 33.01
N PRO A 75 -1.41 0.80 33.84
CA PRO A 75 -1.01 -0.43 34.54
C PRO A 75 -2.05 -0.93 35.55
#